data_AF-A0A2D5P6F5-F1
#
_entry.id   AF-A0A2D5P6F5-F1
#
_cell.length_a   1.000
_cell.length_b   1.000
_cell.length_c   1.000
_cell.angle_alpha   90.00
_cell.angle_beta   90.00
_cell.angle_gamma   90.00
#
_symmetry.space_group_name_H-M   'P 1'
#
loop_
_entity.id
_entity.type
_entity.pdbx_description
1 polymer ?
#
loop_
_entity_poly.entity_id
_entity_poly.type
_entity_poly.pdbx_seq_one_letter_code
_entity_poly.pdbx_strand_id
1 'polypeptide(L)'
;MISNVSSSQISMFQQTSESSNSQSSLSSSQLETISSVLENYDADNLSQSDAQAIVSAFEDAGVQPSSELVSAMEEAGFDAQEVGSLAGAQGGPNGAGGMPPPPPQEETDSISSLLDTLLNTQEDEESTTATSFDDIMDYTSRILSLNEESKTDVMDLLDKYSDENTEYTVEETNNLLKTSLSQILSDSSNYKSVSFYG
;
A
#
# COMPACT_ATOMS: atom_id res chain seq x y z
N MET A 1 47.91 -35.46 40.18
CA MET A 1 48.12 -34.09 39.69
C MET A 1 46.76 -33.53 39.30
N ILE A 2 46.44 -32.35 39.85
CA ILE A 2 45.59 -31.28 39.27
C ILE A 2 44.09 -31.58 39.07
N SER A 3 43.31 -30.88 39.88
CA SER A 3 42.02 -30.20 39.64
C SER A 3 41.14 -30.61 38.46
N ASN A 4 39.84 -30.77 38.73
CA ASN A 4 38.89 -29.90 38.04
C ASN A 4 37.73 -29.46 38.93
N VAL A 5 37.50 -28.15 38.86
CA VAL A 5 36.55 -27.32 39.59
C VAL A 5 35.14 -27.50 39.02
N SER A 6 34.13 -27.38 39.88
CA SER A 6 32.91 -26.56 39.72
C SER A 6 31.87 -27.10 40.71
N SER A 7 31.59 -26.46 41.85
CA SER A 7 31.08 -25.09 42.01
C SER A 7 29.89 -24.86 41.07
N SER A 8 28.68 -24.52 41.47
CA SER A 8 28.05 -24.30 42.76
C SER A 8 26.55 -24.17 42.45
N GLN A 9 25.73 -24.49 43.44
CA GLN A 9 24.44 -23.82 43.68
C GLN A 9 23.42 -23.78 42.54
N ILE A 10 22.56 -24.78 42.57
CA ILE A 10 21.11 -24.61 42.40
C ILE A 10 20.67 -23.36 43.17
N SER A 11 20.32 -22.32 42.42
CA SER A 11 19.65 -21.11 42.90
C SER A 11 18.51 -20.81 41.93
N MET A 12 17.32 -20.55 42.50
CA MET A 12 16.18 -19.79 41.93
C MET A 12 15.80 -20.12 40.48
N PHE A 13 14.67 -20.77 40.15
CA PHE A 13 13.30 -20.32 40.43
C PHE A 13 13.16 -18.85 40.82
N GLN A 14 13.40 -17.97 39.85
CA GLN A 14 12.85 -16.62 39.78
C GLN A 14 12.64 -16.36 38.28
N GLN A 15 11.54 -16.80 37.69
CA GLN A 15 10.34 -15.96 37.54
C GLN A 15 10.66 -14.47 37.61
N THR A 16 11.33 -13.96 36.58
CA THR A 16 11.09 -12.60 36.10
C THR A 16 10.27 -12.71 34.83
N SER A 17 8.98 -12.98 35.02
CA SER A 17 7.98 -12.39 34.16
C SER A 17 8.10 -10.88 34.37
N GLU A 18 9.00 -10.24 33.62
CA GLU A 18 8.94 -8.80 33.40
C GLU A 18 7.62 -8.56 32.69
N SER A 19 6.63 -8.37 33.55
CA SER A 19 5.28 -8.01 33.22
C SER A 19 5.41 -6.64 32.58
N SER A 20 5.08 -6.60 31.30
CA SER A 20 4.76 -5.42 30.53
C SER A 20 3.89 -4.48 31.38
N ASN A 21 4.53 -3.55 32.08
CA ASN A 21 3.86 -2.36 32.55
C ASN A 21 4.10 -1.31 31.47
N SER A 22 3.39 -1.49 30.36
CA SER A 22 3.21 -0.52 29.27
C SER A 22 2.51 0.71 29.84
N GLN A 23 3.22 1.45 30.69
CA GLN A 23 2.83 2.80 31.06
C GLN A 23 3.21 3.65 29.86
N SER A 24 2.17 4.04 29.15
CA SER A 24 2.14 4.68 27.83
C SER A 24 2.71 6.10 27.81
N SER A 25 3.72 6.38 28.63
CA SER A 25 4.30 7.72 28.76
C SER A 25 5.52 7.90 27.88
N LEU A 26 5.53 9.00 27.14
CA LEU A 26 6.63 9.36 26.28
C LEU A 26 7.84 9.75 27.15
N SER A 27 9.02 9.26 26.79
CA SER A 27 10.27 9.69 27.38
C SER A 27 10.60 11.13 26.94
N SER A 28 11.44 11.83 27.71
CA SER A 28 11.86 13.20 27.37
C SER A 28 12.51 13.28 25.99
N SER A 29 13.27 12.24 25.60
CA SER A 29 13.88 12.15 24.27
C SER A 29 12.82 12.02 23.17
N GLN A 30 11.73 11.29 23.42
CA GLN A 30 10.64 11.13 22.47
C GLN A 30 9.88 12.45 22.28
N LEU A 31 9.62 13.20 23.37
CA LEU A 31 8.99 14.52 23.31
C LEU A 31 9.84 15.55 22.53
N GLU A 32 11.15 15.50 22.72
CA GLU A 32 12.09 16.38 22.00
C GLU A 32 12.09 16.06 20.50
N THR A 33 12.06 14.76 20.14
CA THR A 33 11.90 14.35 18.75
C THR A 33 10.56 14.80 18.16
N ILE A 34 9.45 14.64 18.90
CA ILE A 34 8.12 15.06 18.44
C ILE A 34 8.12 16.56 18.12
N SER A 35 8.64 17.37 19.04
CA SER A 35 8.72 18.83 18.85
C SER A 35 9.57 19.18 17.63
N SER A 36 10.76 18.58 17.52
CA SER A 36 11.68 18.80 16.41
C SER A 36 11.08 18.41 15.05
N VAL A 37 10.39 17.28 14.97
CA VAL A 37 9.72 16.84 13.74
C VAL A 37 8.61 17.83 13.38
N LEU A 38 7.70 18.12 14.30
CA LEU A 38 6.52 18.96 14.05
C LEU A 38 6.87 20.42 13.69
N GLU A 39 7.99 20.96 14.19
CA GLU A 39 8.49 22.30 13.82
C GLU A 39 8.83 22.44 12.33
N ASN A 40 9.08 21.33 11.62
CA ASN A 40 9.40 21.35 10.19
C ASN A 40 8.15 21.32 9.29
N TYR A 41 6.96 21.14 9.87
CA TYR A 41 5.70 21.01 9.12
C TYR A 41 4.72 22.13 9.47
N ASP A 42 3.75 22.34 8.57
CA ASP A 42 2.68 23.33 8.77
C ASP A 42 1.40 22.62 9.21
N ALA A 43 0.93 22.90 10.42
CA ALA A 43 -0.26 22.28 10.99
C ALA A 43 -1.55 22.64 10.21
N ASP A 44 -1.60 23.81 9.57
CA ASP A 44 -2.79 24.26 8.82
C ASP A 44 -2.84 23.68 7.40
N ASN A 45 -1.74 23.08 6.91
CA ASN A 45 -1.62 22.60 5.53
C ASN A 45 -0.82 21.30 5.43
N LEU A 46 -1.27 20.30 6.19
CA LEU A 46 -0.72 18.93 6.14
C LEU A 46 -1.17 18.19 4.89
N SER A 47 -0.21 17.76 4.07
CA SER A 47 -0.47 16.79 3.01
C SER A 47 -0.36 15.35 3.52
N GLN A 48 -0.90 14.40 2.75
CA GLN A 48 -0.74 12.97 3.03
C GLN A 48 0.73 12.56 3.14
N SER A 49 1.60 13.10 2.28
CA SER A 49 3.04 12.80 2.31
C SER A 49 3.71 13.33 3.58
N ASP A 50 3.28 14.51 4.05
CA ASP A 50 3.80 15.10 5.29
C ASP A 50 3.37 14.28 6.50
N ALA A 51 2.09 13.90 6.55
CA ALA A 51 1.56 13.06 7.62
C ALA A 51 2.28 11.70 7.70
N GLN A 52 2.55 11.05 6.56
CA GLN A 52 3.33 9.81 6.51
C GLN A 52 4.76 10.01 7.03
N ALA A 53 5.42 11.10 6.62
CA ALA A 53 6.77 11.42 7.09
C ALA A 53 6.83 11.67 8.61
N ILE A 54 5.83 12.38 9.15
CA ILE A 54 5.69 12.62 10.60
C ILE A 54 5.54 11.31 11.35
N VAL A 55 4.61 10.43 10.91
CA VAL A 55 4.37 9.15 11.57
C VAL A 55 5.59 8.23 11.46
N SER A 56 6.26 8.16 10.30
CA SER A 56 7.50 7.39 10.15
C SER A 56 8.61 7.88 11.07
N ALA A 57 8.76 9.20 11.23
CA ALA A 57 9.74 9.77 12.15
C ALA A 57 9.43 9.41 13.61
N PHE A 58 8.15 9.35 13.98
CA PHE A 58 7.70 8.90 15.29
C PHE A 58 7.98 7.41 15.51
N GLU A 59 7.68 6.55 14.53
CA GLU A 59 7.96 5.12 14.61
C GLU A 59 9.47 4.83 14.74
N ASP A 60 10.32 5.53 13.98
CA ASP A 60 11.78 5.41 14.06
C ASP A 60 12.32 5.82 15.44
N ALA A 61 11.72 6.85 16.04
CA ALA A 61 11.99 7.30 17.40
C ALA A 61 11.36 6.41 18.49
N GLY A 62 10.65 5.34 18.10
CA GLY A 62 9.93 4.45 19.02
C GLY A 62 8.75 5.11 19.73
N VAL A 63 8.26 6.23 19.19
CA VAL A 63 7.07 6.95 19.67
C VAL A 63 5.84 6.16 19.24
N GLN A 64 5.15 5.58 20.22
CA GLN A 64 3.93 4.84 19.96
C GLN A 64 2.69 5.75 20.04
N PRO A 65 1.64 5.46 19.26
CA PRO A 65 0.37 6.15 19.37
C PRO A 65 -0.19 6.00 20.79
N SER A 66 -0.31 7.12 21.49
CA SER A 66 -0.73 7.19 22.90
C SER A 66 -1.42 8.52 23.15
N SER A 67 -2.19 8.62 24.23
CA SER A 67 -2.85 9.88 24.60
C SER A 67 -1.85 11.01 24.88
N GLU A 68 -0.63 10.69 25.33
CA GLU A 68 0.43 11.69 25.51
C GLU A 68 0.96 12.23 24.17
N LEU A 69 1.05 11.38 23.14
CA LEU A 69 1.38 11.83 21.79
C LEU A 69 0.32 12.79 21.26
N VAL A 70 -0.96 12.47 21.46
CA VAL A 70 -2.08 13.35 21.05
C VAL A 70 -1.95 14.73 21.69
N SER A 71 -1.75 14.79 23.02
CA SER A 71 -1.57 16.05 23.72
C SER A 71 -0.35 16.83 23.24
N ALA A 72 0.78 16.15 22.97
CA ALA A 72 2.00 16.79 22.48
C ALA A 72 1.82 17.36 21.05
N MET A 73 1.07 16.65 20.19
CA MET A 73 0.73 17.12 18.86
C MET A 73 -0.25 18.30 18.90
N GLU A 74 -1.29 18.23 19.75
CA GLU A 74 -2.24 19.33 19.94
C GLU A 74 -1.55 20.59 20.47
N GLU A 75 -0.55 20.46 21.35
CA GLU A 75 0.24 21.59 21.85
C GLU A 75 1.08 22.25 20.75
N ALA A 76 1.53 21.46 19.77
CA ALA A 76 2.19 21.94 18.56
C ALA A 76 1.22 22.43 17.48
N GLY A 77 -0.10 22.29 17.69
CA GLY A 77 -1.15 22.69 16.75
C GLY A 77 -1.60 21.60 15.77
N PHE A 78 -1.05 20.38 15.86
CA PHE A 78 -1.37 19.26 14.97
C PHE A 78 -2.46 18.37 15.56
N ASP A 79 -3.48 18.02 14.76
CA ASP A 79 -4.45 16.99 15.14
C ASP A 79 -3.86 15.60 14.87
N ALA A 80 -3.50 14.88 15.95
CA ALA A 80 -2.95 13.53 15.86
C ALA A 80 -3.88 12.53 15.16
N GLN A 81 -5.20 12.73 15.26
CA GLN A 81 -6.18 11.90 14.58
C GLN A 81 -6.22 12.21 13.09
N GLU A 82 -6.12 13.49 12.71
CA GLU A 82 -6.00 13.92 11.31
C GLU A 82 -4.70 13.42 10.68
N VAL A 83 -3.55 13.63 11.34
CA VAL A 83 -2.25 13.12 10.90
C VAL A 83 -2.27 11.60 10.78
N GLY A 84 -2.81 10.89 11.76
CA GLY A 84 -2.94 9.43 11.70
C GLY A 84 -3.88 8.98 10.57
N SER A 85 -4.94 9.74 10.28
CA SER A 85 -5.88 9.45 9.19
C SER A 85 -5.26 9.70 7.82
N LEU A 86 -4.45 10.76 7.67
CA LEU A 86 -3.73 11.09 6.45
C LEU A 86 -2.58 10.10 6.22
N ALA A 87 -1.78 9.81 7.25
CA ALA A 87 -0.71 8.82 7.19
C ALA A 87 -1.24 7.41 6.94
N GLY A 88 -2.37 7.08 7.58
CA GLY A 88 -3.10 5.82 7.46
C GLY A 88 -4.21 5.83 6.40
N ALA A 89 -4.23 6.80 5.48
CA ALA A 89 -5.29 6.92 4.46
C ALA A 89 -5.34 5.73 3.47
N GLN A 90 -4.41 4.78 3.58
CA GLN A 90 -4.54 3.41 3.07
C GLN A 90 -5.09 2.47 4.18
N GLY A 91 -6.17 2.85 4.87
CA GLY A 91 -6.57 2.14 6.09
C GLY A 91 -7.63 2.87 6.90
N GLY A 92 -8.81 3.03 6.30
CA GLY A 92 -9.99 3.55 6.98
C GLY A 92 -10.35 2.77 8.26
N PRO A 93 -11.19 3.39 9.11
CA PRO A 93 -11.06 3.38 10.56
C PRO A 93 -11.70 2.16 11.19
N ASN A 94 -10.92 1.17 11.59
CA ASN A 94 -11.23 0.26 12.70
C ASN A 94 -9.95 -0.51 13.06
N GLY A 95 -9.48 -0.32 14.28
CA GLY A 95 -8.34 -1.06 14.80
C GLY A 95 -8.58 -2.58 14.87
N ALA A 96 -7.46 -3.29 15.02
CA ALA A 96 -7.38 -4.67 15.48
C ALA A 96 -8.09 -5.72 14.60
N GLY A 97 -7.37 -6.20 13.58
CA GLY A 97 -7.73 -7.45 12.92
C GLY A 97 -6.72 -7.77 11.85
N GLY A 98 -5.99 -8.88 12.01
CA GLY A 98 -5.11 -9.39 10.97
C GLY A 98 -5.91 -9.58 9.68
N MET A 99 -5.63 -8.75 8.69
CA MET A 99 -6.00 -9.01 7.31
C MET A 99 -4.71 -9.46 6.62
N PRO A 100 -4.71 -10.55 5.84
CA PRO A 100 -3.62 -10.83 4.91
C PRO A 100 -3.37 -9.58 4.06
N PRO A 101 -2.11 -9.32 3.63
CA PRO A 101 -1.78 -8.13 2.87
C PRO A 101 -2.78 -7.96 1.72
N PRO A 102 -3.43 -6.79 1.60
CA PRO A 102 -4.25 -6.51 0.44
C PRO A 102 -3.35 -6.66 -0.79
N PRO A 103 -3.86 -7.23 -1.89
CA PRO A 103 -3.14 -7.21 -3.15
C PRO A 103 -2.77 -5.76 -3.47
N PRO A 104 -1.59 -5.53 -4.09
CA PRO A 104 -1.07 -4.18 -4.35
C PRO A 104 -2.10 -3.36 -5.15
N GLN A 105 -2.75 -2.39 -4.49
CA GLN A 105 -3.79 -1.55 -5.10
C GLN A 105 -3.22 -0.62 -6.18
N GLU A 106 -1.95 -0.21 -6.04
CA GLU A 106 -1.24 0.63 -7.01
C GLU A 106 -1.24 0.04 -8.43
N GLU A 107 -1.16 -1.28 -8.54
CA GLU A 107 -1.17 -1.96 -9.84
C GLU A 107 -2.57 -1.94 -10.46
N THR A 108 -3.62 -1.97 -9.64
CA THR A 108 -5.01 -2.00 -10.09
C THR A 108 -5.44 -0.67 -10.70
N ASP A 109 -5.08 0.44 -10.05
CA ASP A 109 -5.39 1.79 -10.50
C ASP A 109 -4.59 2.15 -11.76
N SER A 110 -3.32 1.73 -11.83
CA SER A 110 -2.46 1.98 -12.98
C SER A 110 -2.97 1.28 -14.24
N ILE A 111 -3.35 0.00 -14.14
CA ILE A 111 -3.92 -0.76 -15.27
C ILE A 111 -5.27 -0.16 -15.67
N SER A 112 -6.12 0.19 -14.71
CA SER A 112 -7.46 0.71 -14.98
C SER A 112 -7.42 2.06 -15.69
N SER A 113 -6.58 2.99 -15.23
CA SER A 113 -6.46 4.32 -15.83
C SER A 113 -5.88 4.27 -17.24
N LEU A 114 -4.91 3.38 -17.47
CA LEU A 114 -4.31 3.20 -18.78
C LEU A 114 -5.29 2.53 -19.76
N LEU A 115 -6.03 1.51 -19.31
CA LEU A 115 -7.12 0.94 -20.09
C LEU A 115 -8.17 1.99 -20.40
N ASP A 116 -8.66 2.75 -19.42
CA ASP A 116 -9.66 3.80 -19.64
C ASP A 116 -9.18 4.82 -20.68
N THR A 117 -7.95 5.30 -20.55
CA THR A 117 -7.37 6.27 -21.51
C THR A 117 -7.33 5.71 -22.95
N LEU A 118 -6.94 4.44 -23.11
CA LEU A 118 -6.83 3.76 -24.41
C LEU A 118 -8.17 3.29 -24.98
N LEU A 119 -9.12 2.96 -24.11
CA LEU A 119 -10.41 2.43 -24.49
C LEU A 119 -11.49 3.50 -24.68
N ASN A 120 -11.35 4.62 -23.97
CA ASN A 120 -12.32 5.71 -23.87
C ASN A 120 -11.89 6.96 -24.67
N THR A 121 -10.95 6.82 -25.60
CA THR A 121 -10.38 7.93 -26.39
C THR A 121 -11.30 8.49 -27.49
N GLN A 122 -12.60 8.16 -27.50
CA GLN A 122 -13.57 8.72 -28.46
C GLN A 122 -14.38 9.85 -27.82
N GLU A 123 -14.06 11.09 -28.18
CA GLU A 123 -14.77 12.32 -27.78
C GLU A 123 -16.13 12.52 -28.50
N ASP A 124 -16.72 11.51 -29.13
CA ASP A 124 -17.98 11.67 -29.88
C ASP A 124 -19.19 11.03 -29.17
N GLU A 125 -20.07 11.90 -28.68
CA GLU A 125 -21.33 11.68 -27.94
C GLU A 125 -22.42 10.83 -28.63
N GLU A 126 -22.10 10.00 -29.63
CA GLU A 126 -23.11 9.20 -30.34
C GLU A 126 -22.61 7.86 -30.90
N SER A 127 -21.76 7.13 -30.17
CA SER A 127 -21.45 5.73 -30.51
C SER A 127 -21.69 4.81 -29.33
N THR A 128 -22.69 3.92 -29.48
CA THR A 128 -23.15 2.88 -28.54
C THR A 128 -22.10 1.81 -28.17
N THR A 129 -20.82 2.09 -28.38
CA THR A 129 -19.68 1.18 -28.09
C THR A 129 -18.63 1.87 -27.20
N ALA A 130 -19.07 2.78 -26.32
CA ALA A 130 -18.25 3.16 -25.17
C ALA A 130 -18.05 1.89 -24.33
N THR A 131 -16.81 1.43 -24.20
CA THR A 131 -16.48 0.36 -23.25
C THR A 131 -16.83 0.85 -21.87
N SER A 132 -17.76 0.16 -21.23
CA SER A 132 -18.28 0.60 -19.96
C SER A 132 -17.19 0.46 -18.91
N PHE A 133 -17.27 1.29 -17.87
CA PHE A 133 -16.39 1.18 -16.71
C PHE A 133 -16.39 -0.25 -16.12
N ASP A 134 -17.52 -0.96 -16.19
CA ASP A 134 -17.61 -2.38 -15.84
C ASP A 134 -16.70 -3.29 -16.69
N ASP A 135 -16.60 -3.04 -18.00
CA ASP A 135 -15.71 -3.81 -18.88
C ASP A 135 -14.25 -3.55 -18.52
N ILE A 136 -13.90 -2.28 -18.27
CA ILE A 136 -12.55 -1.87 -17.85
C ILE A 136 -12.18 -2.56 -16.54
N MET A 137 -13.11 -2.59 -15.56
CA MET A 137 -12.90 -3.29 -14.29
C MET A 137 -12.79 -4.82 -14.43
N ASP A 138 -13.53 -5.44 -15.35
CA ASP A 138 -13.41 -6.89 -15.59
C ASP A 138 -12.04 -7.20 -16.21
N TYR A 139 -11.60 -6.40 -17.19
CA TYR A 139 -10.26 -6.51 -17.76
C TYR A 139 -9.17 -6.36 -16.70
N THR A 140 -9.23 -5.32 -15.86
CA THR A 140 -8.20 -5.09 -14.82
C THR A 140 -8.14 -6.25 -13.82
N SER A 141 -9.31 -6.71 -13.33
CA SER A 141 -9.42 -7.84 -12.40
C SER A 141 -8.81 -9.11 -13.00
N ARG A 142 -9.08 -9.34 -14.29
CA ARG A 142 -8.62 -10.52 -14.99
C ARG A 142 -7.12 -10.48 -15.27
N ILE A 143 -6.58 -9.31 -15.62
CA ILE A 143 -5.14 -9.08 -15.78
C ILE A 143 -4.39 -9.31 -14.46
N LEU A 144 -4.93 -8.86 -13.33
CA LEU A 144 -4.30 -9.04 -12.02
C LEU A 144 -4.22 -10.52 -11.60
N SER A 145 -5.14 -11.34 -12.09
CA SER A 145 -5.15 -12.79 -11.85
C SER A 145 -4.21 -13.59 -12.78
N LEU A 146 -3.60 -12.93 -13.77
CA LEU A 146 -2.60 -13.54 -14.64
C LEU A 146 -1.30 -13.85 -13.90
N ASN A 147 -0.53 -14.80 -14.43
CA ASN A 147 0.84 -15.04 -14.01
C ASN A 147 1.72 -13.83 -14.37
N GLU A 148 2.93 -13.75 -13.80
CA GLU A 148 3.81 -12.59 -13.99
C GLU A 148 4.25 -12.40 -15.45
N GLU A 149 4.44 -13.49 -16.20
CA GLU A 149 4.82 -13.44 -17.62
C GLU A 149 3.71 -12.83 -18.47
N SER A 150 2.50 -13.39 -18.40
CA SER A 150 1.34 -12.91 -19.15
C SER A 150 0.90 -11.51 -18.72
N LYS A 151 1.07 -11.15 -17.44
CA LYS A 151 0.84 -9.78 -16.96
C LYS A 151 1.83 -8.80 -17.60
N THR A 152 3.10 -9.18 -17.68
CA THR A 152 4.14 -8.36 -18.34
C THR A 152 3.81 -8.16 -19.81
N ASP A 153 3.42 -9.23 -20.51
CA ASP A 153 3.01 -9.14 -21.92
C ASP A 153 1.84 -8.17 -22.14
N VAL A 154 0.86 -8.15 -21.22
CA VAL A 154 -0.26 -7.21 -21.28
C VAL A 154 0.21 -5.79 -21.04
N MET A 155 1.08 -5.55 -20.06
CA MET A 155 1.61 -4.22 -19.77
C MET A 155 2.42 -3.66 -20.93
N ASP A 156 3.32 -4.45 -21.50
CA ASP A 156 4.13 -4.07 -22.67
C ASP A 156 3.24 -3.73 -23.87
N LEU A 157 2.15 -4.49 -24.05
CA LEU A 157 1.18 -4.23 -25.10
C LEU A 157 0.42 -2.93 -24.86
N LEU A 158 0.00 -2.67 -23.63
CA LEU A 158 -0.74 -1.48 -23.25
C LEU A 158 0.13 -0.22 -23.38
N ASP A 159 1.40 -0.29 -22.97
CA ASP A 159 2.39 0.79 -23.09
C ASP A 159 2.71 1.07 -24.58
N LYS A 160 2.92 0.03 -25.38
CA LYS A 160 3.17 0.15 -26.82
C LYS A 160 2.06 0.88 -27.56
N TYR A 161 0.80 0.70 -27.17
CA TYR A 161 -0.34 1.38 -27.78
C TYR A 161 -0.69 2.71 -27.10
N SER A 162 -0.13 3.00 -25.92
CA SER A 162 -0.24 4.28 -25.23
C SER A 162 0.62 5.37 -25.88
N ASP A 163 1.68 4.99 -26.59
CA ASP A 163 2.51 5.94 -27.31
C ASP A 163 1.80 6.54 -28.53
N GLU A 164 1.83 7.87 -28.66
CA GLU A 164 1.29 8.62 -29.81
C GLU A 164 1.98 8.31 -31.16
N ASN A 165 3.00 7.44 -31.18
CA ASN A 165 3.77 7.03 -32.36
C ASN A 165 3.27 5.72 -32.99
N THR A 166 2.02 5.33 -32.76
CA THR A 166 1.45 4.17 -33.44
C THR A 166 1.05 4.51 -34.88
N GLU A 167 1.40 3.64 -35.83
CA GLU A 167 1.08 3.80 -37.26
C GLU A 167 -0.42 3.56 -37.56
N TYR A 168 -1.22 3.26 -36.53
CA TYR A 168 -2.63 2.88 -36.59
C TYR A 168 -3.53 4.01 -36.10
N THR A 169 -4.75 4.08 -36.62
CA THR A 169 -5.76 4.99 -36.08
C THR A 169 -6.18 4.57 -34.67
N VAL A 170 -6.71 5.50 -33.87
CA VAL A 170 -7.22 5.24 -32.51
C VAL A 170 -8.21 4.06 -32.50
N GLU A 171 -9.09 3.98 -33.50
CA GLU A 171 -10.07 2.90 -33.63
C GLU A 171 -9.45 1.54 -33.95
N GLU A 172 -8.44 1.51 -34.83
CA GLU A 172 -7.70 0.27 -35.13
C GLU A 172 -6.89 -0.20 -33.92
N THR A 173 -6.24 0.73 -33.21
CA THR A 173 -5.53 0.47 -31.96
C THR A 173 -6.46 -0.12 -30.91
N ASN A 174 -7.64 0.47 -30.71
CA ASN A 174 -8.64 0.00 -29.76
C ASN A 174 -9.13 -1.43 -30.07
N ASN A 175 -9.45 -1.70 -31.35
CA ASN A 175 -9.89 -3.01 -31.78
C ASN A 175 -8.79 -4.07 -31.67
N LEU A 176 -7.55 -3.71 -32.00
CA LEU A 176 -6.40 -4.60 -31.89
C LEU A 176 -6.08 -4.90 -30.42
N LEU A 177 -6.11 -3.87 -29.57
CA LEU A 177 -5.94 -3.96 -28.12
C LEU A 177 -6.98 -4.89 -27.49
N LYS A 178 -8.27 -4.67 -27.78
CA LYS A 178 -9.36 -5.54 -27.31
C LYS A 178 -9.16 -6.99 -27.76
N THR A 179 -8.82 -7.20 -29.03
CA THR A 179 -8.60 -8.54 -29.58
C THR A 179 -7.45 -9.25 -28.88
N SER A 180 -6.32 -8.56 -28.68
CA SER A 180 -5.14 -9.10 -28.00
C SER A 180 -5.40 -9.38 -26.52
N LEU A 181 -6.03 -8.45 -25.78
CA LEU A 181 -6.42 -8.68 -24.39
C LEU A 181 -7.34 -9.90 -24.27
N SER A 182 -8.40 -9.95 -25.07
CA SER A 182 -9.34 -11.07 -25.02
C SER A 182 -8.67 -12.41 -25.31
N GLN A 183 -7.66 -12.47 -26.20
CA GLN A 183 -6.90 -13.70 -26.44
C GLN A 183 -6.08 -14.12 -25.22
N ILE A 184 -5.30 -13.21 -24.65
CA ILE A 184 -4.45 -13.48 -23.47
C ILE A 184 -5.32 -13.92 -22.29
N LEU A 185 -6.43 -13.21 -22.05
CA LEU A 185 -7.33 -13.45 -20.94
C LEU A 185 -8.26 -14.67 -21.17
N SER A 186 -8.42 -15.16 -22.40
CA SER A 186 -9.18 -16.39 -22.65
C SER A 186 -8.38 -17.65 -22.30
N ASP A 187 -7.05 -17.56 -22.31
CA ASP A 187 -6.20 -18.72 -22.05
C ASP A 187 -6.04 -18.95 -20.54
N SER A 188 -6.68 -20.02 -20.05
CA SER A 188 -6.59 -20.45 -18.65
C SER A 188 -5.17 -20.75 -18.17
N SER A 189 -4.22 -21.05 -19.07
CA SER A 189 -2.83 -21.32 -18.70
C SER A 189 -2.06 -20.05 -18.32
N ASN A 190 -2.56 -18.88 -18.75
CA ASN A 190 -1.97 -17.57 -18.42
C ASN A 190 -2.30 -17.12 -16.99
N TYR A 191 -3.13 -17.84 -16.25
CA TYR A 191 -3.53 -17.50 -14.88
C TYR A 191 -2.60 -18.13 -13.85
N LYS A 192 -2.47 -17.46 -12.69
CA LYS A 192 -1.74 -18.05 -11.55
C LYS A 192 -2.40 -19.37 -11.17
N SER A 193 -1.68 -20.48 -11.31
CA SER A 193 -2.17 -21.77 -10.84
C SER A 193 -2.24 -21.75 -9.32
N VAL A 194 -3.44 -21.58 -8.77
CA VAL A 194 -3.67 -21.79 -7.35
C VAL A 194 -3.69 -23.30 -7.11
N SER A 195 -2.53 -23.84 -6.73
CA SER A 195 -2.43 -25.21 -6.21
C SER A 195 -3.09 -25.27 -4.85
N PHE A 196 -4.41 -25.47 -4.84
CA PHE A 196 -5.18 -25.80 -3.64
C PHE A 196 -4.93 -27.25 -3.23
N TYR A 197 -3.71 -27.62 -2.84
CA TYR A 197 -3.41 -28.82 -2.04
C TYR A 197 -1.93 -28.77 -1.62
N GLY A 198 -1.68 -28.43 -0.36
CA GLY A 198 -0.42 -28.59 0.36
C GLY A 198 -0.73 -29.10 1.76
#